data_AF-A0A6M2DQL1-F1
#
_entry.id   AF-A0A6M2DQL1-F1
#
_cell.length_a   1.000
_cell.length_b   1.000
_cell.length_c   1.000
_cell.angle_alpha   90.00
_cell.angle_beta   90.00
_cell.angle_gamma   90.00
#
_symmetry.space_group_name_H-M   'P 1'
#
loop_
_entity.id
_entity.type
_entity.pdbx_description
1 polymer ?
#
loop_
_entity_poly.entity_id
_entity_poly.type
_entity_poly.pdbx_seq_one_letter_code
_entity_poly.pdbx_strand_id
1 'polypeptide(L)'
;YRAPEVILGSRYGMAIDMWSLGCILAELLTGFPLLPGEDESDQLACIIELLGMPPKSLLDCSKRSKNFISSKGFPRYCTAAVLRDGTTVLNGGLSRRGKPRGPPGSKDLKKALKGCNDQLFLDFISRCLEWDPEKRMTPSAALRHAWLRRRLPRPPNDKCYECAKLPSSTIITSTCSSSTTKTSAVVNKASIPSATYTNSKLRGQVSSSSDERSRHNLNNCNNKLPNIQGVQGS
;
A
#
# COMPACT_ATOMS: atom_id res chain seq x y z
N TYR A 1 -2.87 -9.48 3.54
CA TYR A 1 -2.15 -8.18 3.44
C TYR A 1 -1.57 -7.88 2.05
N ARG A 2 -1.94 -8.60 0.98
CA ARG A 2 -1.37 -8.38 -0.36
C ARG A 2 -1.99 -7.13 -1.01
N ALA A 3 -1.14 -6.25 -1.55
CA ALA A 3 -1.55 -5.02 -2.24
C ALA A 3 -2.19 -5.30 -3.63
N PRO A 4 -3.10 -4.44 -4.11
CA PRO A 4 -3.84 -4.67 -5.35
C PRO A 4 -2.93 -4.71 -6.60
N GLU A 5 -1.89 -3.87 -6.67
CA GLU A 5 -0.95 -3.85 -7.78
C GLU A 5 -0.19 -5.18 -7.95
N VAL A 6 0.03 -5.92 -6.85
CA VAL A 6 0.65 -7.25 -6.88
C VAL A 6 -0.31 -8.28 -7.46
N ILE A 7 -1.59 -8.23 -7.06
CA ILE A 7 -2.63 -9.14 -7.55
C ILE A 7 -2.88 -8.90 -9.05
N LEU A 8 -3.01 -7.62 -9.42
CA LEU A 8 -3.27 -7.18 -10.80
C LEU A 8 -2.03 -7.31 -11.71
N GLY A 9 -0.84 -7.55 -11.16
CA GLY A 9 0.39 -7.70 -11.92
C GLY A 9 0.85 -6.39 -12.57
N SER A 10 0.68 -5.28 -11.86
CA SER A 10 1.31 -3.99 -12.19
C SER A 10 2.71 -3.91 -11.59
N ARG A 11 3.45 -2.84 -11.90
CA ARG A 11 4.72 -2.54 -11.24
C ARG A 11 4.44 -2.22 -9.77
N TYR A 12 5.15 -2.90 -8.88
CA TYR A 12 5.08 -2.67 -7.43
C TYR A 12 6.41 -2.17 -6.89
N GLY A 13 6.38 -1.63 -5.68
CA GLY A 13 7.53 -1.11 -4.95
C GLY A 13 7.20 -0.98 -3.46
N MET A 14 7.91 -0.09 -2.76
CA MET A 14 7.76 0.11 -1.30
C MET A 14 6.33 0.44 -0.84
N ALA A 15 5.47 0.97 -1.71
CA ALA A 15 4.08 1.30 -1.39
C ALA A 15 3.23 0.07 -0.96
N ILE A 16 3.65 -1.15 -1.28
CA ILE A 16 2.95 -2.38 -0.85
C ILE A 16 3.02 -2.57 0.68
N ASP A 17 4.07 -2.05 1.33
CA ASP A 17 4.24 -2.14 2.77
C ASP A 17 3.24 -1.22 3.49
N MET A 18 2.97 -0.06 2.91
CA MET A 18 1.96 0.88 3.43
C MET A 18 0.53 0.32 3.30
N TRP A 19 0.25 -0.44 2.24
CA TRP A 19 -0.99 -1.20 2.13
C TRP A 19 -1.10 -2.25 3.25
N SER A 20 -0.03 -3.02 3.44
CA SER A 20 0.05 -4.06 4.46
C SER A 20 -0.15 -3.47 5.87
N LEU A 21 0.49 -2.33 6.15
CA LEU A 21 0.33 -1.57 7.39
C LEU A 21 -1.14 -1.19 7.64
N GLY A 22 -1.83 -0.62 6.64
CA GLY A 22 -3.25 -0.27 6.78
C GLY A 22 -4.12 -1.47 7.13
N CYS A 23 -3.90 -2.61 6.47
CA CYS A 23 -4.61 -3.85 6.77
C CYS A 23 -4.30 -4.38 8.19
N ILE A 24 -3.04 -4.35 8.61
CA ILE A 24 -2.61 -4.82 9.94
C ILE A 24 -3.21 -3.93 11.03
N LEU A 25 -3.14 -2.61 10.90
CA LEU A 25 -3.71 -1.68 11.89
C LEU A 25 -5.22 -1.86 12.06
N ALA A 26 -5.94 -2.09 10.95
CA ALA A 26 -7.36 -2.41 10.98
C ALA A 26 -7.65 -3.74 11.70
N GLU A 27 -6.80 -4.75 11.49
CA GLU A 27 -6.93 -6.04 12.17
C GLU A 27 -6.58 -5.94 13.66
N LEU A 28 -5.56 -5.18 14.04
CA LEU A 28 -5.23 -4.91 15.44
C LEU A 28 -6.38 -4.20 16.18
N LEU A 29 -7.07 -3.28 15.51
CA LEU A 29 -8.23 -2.61 16.09
C LEU A 29 -9.43 -3.56 16.27
N THR A 30 -9.68 -4.43 15.30
CA THR A 30 -10.95 -5.19 15.24
C THR A 30 -10.85 -6.62 15.72
N GLY A 31 -9.63 -7.18 15.80
CA GLY A 31 -9.35 -8.60 16.05
C GLY A 31 -9.59 -9.51 14.84
N PHE A 32 -9.94 -8.96 13.67
CA PHE A 32 -10.24 -9.74 12.46
C PHE A 32 -9.58 -9.14 11.22
N PRO A 33 -9.15 -9.96 10.24
CA PRO A 33 -8.57 -9.44 9.01
C PRO A 33 -9.57 -8.54 8.25
N LEU A 34 -9.14 -7.32 7.90
CA LEU A 34 -9.98 -6.35 7.18
C LEU A 34 -10.48 -6.88 5.83
N LEU A 35 -9.59 -7.61 5.13
CA LEU A 35 -9.79 -8.12 3.78
C LEU A 35 -9.48 -9.64 3.74
N PRO A 36 -10.39 -10.50 4.21
CA PRO A 36 -10.16 -11.93 4.39
C PRO A 36 -10.43 -12.73 3.10
N GLY A 37 -9.62 -12.53 2.06
CA GLY A 37 -9.72 -13.25 0.79
C GLY A 37 -9.25 -14.71 0.87
N GLU A 38 -9.91 -15.59 0.13
CA GLU A 38 -9.60 -17.02 0.03
C GLU A 38 -8.52 -17.37 -1.00
N ASP A 39 -8.44 -16.57 -2.06
CA ASP A 39 -7.48 -16.65 -3.14
C ASP A 39 -7.32 -15.25 -3.75
N GLU A 40 -6.52 -15.12 -4.80
CA GLU A 40 -6.26 -13.82 -5.43
C GLU A 40 -7.53 -13.14 -5.96
N SER A 41 -8.49 -13.90 -6.49
CA SER A 41 -9.73 -13.36 -7.03
C SER A 41 -10.64 -12.87 -5.91
N ASP A 42 -10.84 -13.70 -4.88
CA ASP A 42 -11.64 -13.35 -3.71
C ASP A 42 -10.99 -12.22 -2.88
N GLN A 43 -9.65 -12.16 -2.84
CA GLN A 43 -8.92 -11.07 -2.21
C GLN A 43 -9.20 -9.74 -2.93
N LEU A 44 -9.18 -9.73 -4.26
CA LEU A 44 -9.51 -8.53 -5.03
C LEU A 44 -10.99 -8.18 -4.92
N ALA A 45 -11.89 -9.17 -4.84
CA ALA A 45 -13.31 -8.94 -4.59
C ALA A 45 -13.55 -8.24 -3.24
N CYS A 46 -12.87 -8.67 -2.17
CA CYS A 46 -12.92 -7.99 -0.87
C CYS A 46 -12.45 -6.54 -0.94
N ILE A 47 -11.40 -6.27 -1.74
CA ILE A 47 -10.88 -4.92 -1.93
C ILE A 47 -11.90 -4.05 -2.68
N ILE A 48 -12.45 -4.55 -3.78
CA ILE A 48 -13.43 -3.83 -4.61
C ILE A 48 -14.73 -3.56 -3.83
N GLU A 49 -15.18 -4.52 -3.04
CA GLU A 49 -16.34 -4.38 -2.17
C GLU A 49 -16.16 -3.21 -1.17
N LEU A 50 -14.95 -3.03 -0.62
CA LEU A 50 -14.63 -1.99 0.36
C LEU A 50 -14.29 -0.63 -0.27
N LEU A 51 -13.53 -0.61 -1.35
CA LEU A 51 -12.91 0.61 -1.91
C LEU A 51 -13.52 1.06 -3.24
N GLY A 52 -14.49 0.31 -3.78
CA GLY A 52 -15.01 0.55 -5.11
C GLY A 52 -14.08 0.03 -6.22
N MET A 53 -14.37 0.42 -7.46
CA MET A 53 -13.60 -0.04 -8.61
C MET A 53 -12.20 0.59 -8.65
N PRO A 54 -11.15 -0.17 -9.04
CA PRO A 54 -9.83 0.39 -9.29
C PRO A 54 -9.87 1.44 -10.40
N PRO A 55 -9.01 2.47 -10.35
CA PRO A 55 -8.93 3.48 -11.40
C PRO A 55 -8.48 2.84 -12.71
N LYS A 56 -9.01 3.35 -13.84
CA LYS A 56 -8.72 2.83 -15.17
C LYS A 56 -7.22 2.83 -15.50
N SER A 57 -6.49 3.86 -15.08
CA SER A 57 -5.03 3.96 -15.25
C SER A 57 -4.28 2.76 -14.65
N LEU A 58 -4.73 2.27 -13.48
CA LEU A 58 -4.16 1.08 -12.85
C LEU A 58 -4.50 -0.19 -13.62
N LEU A 59 -5.73 -0.32 -14.13
CA LEU A 59 -6.16 -1.47 -14.92
C LEU A 59 -5.41 -1.58 -16.26
N ASP A 60 -5.18 -0.45 -16.91
CA ASP A 60 -4.52 -0.36 -18.22
C ASP A 60 -3.04 -0.75 -18.13
N CYS A 61 -2.36 -0.45 -17.02
CA CYS A 61 -0.95 -0.82 -16.80
C CYS A 61 -0.74 -2.21 -16.16
N SER A 62 -1.82 -2.90 -15.81
CA SER A 62 -1.81 -4.18 -15.10
C SER A 62 -1.88 -5.38 -16.04
N LYS A 63 -0.88 -6.27 -16.00
CA LYS A 63 -0.79 -7.43 -16.91
C LYS A 63 -1.90 -8.47 -16.70
N ARG A 64 -2.42 -8.58 -15.47
CA ARG A 64 -3.42 -9.59 -15.09
C ARG A 64 -4.83 -9.01 -14.93
N SER A 65 -5.06 -7.73 -15.27
CA SER A 65 -6.36 -7.06 -15.06
C SER A 65 -7.54 -7.82 -15.70
N LYS A 66 -7.34 -8.36 -16.91
CA LYS A 66 -8.34 -9.13 -17.67
C LYS A 66 -8.80 -10.41 -16.98
N ASN A 67 -8.04 -10.93 -16.02
CA ASN A 67 -8.41 -12.11 -15.23
C ASN A 67 -9.50 -11.78 -14.20
N PHE A 68 -9.62 -10.52 -13.81
CA PHE A 68 -10.50 -10.08 -12.73
C PHE A 68 -11.58 -9.10 -13.20
N ILE A 69 -11.30 -8.31 -14.23
CA ILE A 69 -12.21 -7.32 -14.79
C ILE A 69 -12.58 -7.74 -16.22
N SER A 70 -13.86 -7.67 -16.54
CA SER A 70 -14.39 -7.95 -17.88
C SER A 70 -14.04 -6.83 -18.86
N SER A 71 -14.18 -7.11 -20.16
CA SER A 71 -13.99 -6.10 -21.22
C SER A 71 -14.95 -4.90 -21.10
N LYS A 72 -16.11 -5.10 -20.47
CA LYS A 72 -17.09 -4.03 -20.18
C LYS A 72 -16.72 -3.19 -18.95
N GLY A 73 -15.61 -3.48 -18.28
CA GLY A 73 -15.18 -2.78 -17.06
C GLY A 73 -15.81 -3.30 -15.77
N PHE A 74 -16.66 -4.33 -15.82
CA PHE A 74 -17.28 -4.92 -14.63
C PHE A 74 -16.38 -5.97 -13.98
N PRO A 75 -16.33 -6.04 -12.64
CA PRO A 75 -15.57 -7.07 -11.94
C PRO A 75 -16.22 -8.44 -12.15
N ARG A 76 -15.41 -9.46 -12.44
CA ARG A 76 -15.88 -10.80 -12.82
C ARG A 76 -16.51 -11.59 -11.68
N TYR A 77 -16.29 -11.18 -10.43
CA TYR A 77 -17.00 -11.79 -9.28
C TYR A 77 -18.45 -11.33 -9.18
N CYS A 78 -18.83 -10.25 -9.88
CA CYS A 78 -20.20 -9.74 -9.90
C CYS A 78 -20.99 -10.27 -11.09
N THR A 79 -22.31 -10.32 -10.91
CA THR A 79 -23.27 -10.56 -11.99
C THR A 79 -23.92 -9.25 -12.40
N ALA A 80 -23.91 -8.93 -13.70
CA ALA A 80 -24.60 -7.76 -14.23
C ALA A 80 -26.04 -8.11 -14.63
N ALA A 81 -27.01 -7.35 -14.14
CA ALA A 81 -28.42 -7.44 -14.55
C ALA A 81 -28.84 -6.12 -15.21
N VAL A 82 -29.53 -6.21 -16.34
CA VAL A 82 -30.10 -5.04 -17.03
C VAL A 82 -31.55 -4.91 -16.60
N LEU A 83 -31.91 -3.76 -16.02
CA LEU A 83 -33.26 -3.43 -15.63
C LEU A 83 -34.13 -3.04 -16.84
N ARG A 84 -35.44 -2.94 -16.64
CA ARG A 84 -36.40 -2.63 -17.73
C ARG A 84 -36.17 -1.26 -18.38
N ASP A 85 -35.59 -0.33 -17.64
CA ASP A 85 -35.23 1.03 -18.07
C ASP A 85 -33.87 1.09 -18.80
N GLY A 86 -33.18 -0.06 -18.97
CA GLY A 86 -31.86 -0.14 -19.57
C GLY A 86 -30.69 0.08 -18.59
N THR A 87 -30.96 0.39 -17.32
CA THR A 87 -29.93 0.57 -16.30
C THR A 87 -29.25 -0.75 -15.99
N THR A 88 -27.91 -0.78 -16.00
CA THR A 88 -27.14 -1.97 -15.59
C THR A 88 -26.84 -1.90 -14.09
N VAL A 89 -27.27 -2.91 -13.34
CA VAL A 89 -27.00 -3.07 -11.92
C VAL A 89 -26.04 -4.24 -11.71
N LEU A 90 -25.04 -4.04 -10.84
CA LEU A 90 -24.13 -5.10 -10.42
C LEU A 90 -24.61 -5.73 -9.13
N ASN A 91 -24.75 -7.06 -9.16
CA ASN A 91 -24.97 -7.88 -7.99
C ASN A 91 -23.66 -8.51 -7.55
N GLY A 92 -23.50 -8.65 -6.24
CA GLY A 92 -22.39 -9.36 -5.63
C GLY A 92 -22.26 -10.83 -6.05
N GLY A 93 -21.23 -11.50 -5.55
CA GLY A 93 -20.97 -12.91 -5.79
C GLY A 93 -20.69 -13.69 -4.52
N LEU A 94 -20.38 -14.97 -4.66
CA LEU A 94 -19.96 -15.84 -3.57
C LEU A 94 -18.49 -16.25 -3.77
N SER A 95 -17.76 -16.33 -2.66
CA SER A 95 -16.43 -16.97 -2.62
C SER A 95 -16.54 -18.48 -2.84
N ARG A 96 -15.41 -19.17 -3.01
CA ARG A 96 -15.39 -20.63 -3.15
C ARG A 96 -15.99 -21.35 -1.94
N ARG A 97 -15.83 -20.80 -0.73
CA ARG A 97 -16.46 -21.33 0.49
C ARG A 97 -17.87 -20.78 0.75
N GLY A 98 -18.50 -20.13 -0.23
CA GLY A 98 -19.86 -19.63 -0.14
C GLY A 98 -20.00 -18.32 0.66
N LYS A 99 -18.93 -17.58 0.93
CA LYS A 99 -19.03 -16.29 1.62
C LYS A 99 -19.49 -15.21 0.64
N PRO A 100 -20.51 -14.40 0.99
CA PRO A 100 -20.95 -13.33 0.11
C PRO A 100 -19.91 -12.22 -0.01
N ARG A 101 -19.90 -11.58 -1.19
CA ARG A 101 -19.17 -10.37 -1.54
C ARG A 101 -20.14 -9.42 -2.21
N GLY A 102 -20.37 -8.24 -1.63
CA GLY A 102 -21.23 -7.21 -2.21
C GLY A 102 -20.64 -6.57 -3.48
N PRO A 103 -21.42 -5.76 -4.20
CA PRO A 103 -20.94 -5.02 -5.37
C PRO A 103 -19.88 -3.97 -4.98
N PRO A 104 -19.20 -3.34 -5.96
CA PRO A 104 -18.15 -2.37 -5.70
C PRO A 104 -18.57 -1.24 -4.76
N GLY A 105 -17.79 -0.99 -3.71
CA GLY A 105 -18.01 0.10 -2.75
C GLY A 105 -19.24 -0.08 -1.85
N SER A 106 -19.87 -1.26 -1.86
CA SER A 106 -21.04 -1.55 -1.04
C SER A 106 -20.72 -1.67 0.46
N LYS A 107 -19.46 -1.93 0.82
CA LYS A 107 -19.00 -2.04 2.20
C LYS A 107 -18.33 -0.75 2.65
N ASP A 108 -18.94 -0.10 3.63
CA ASP A 108 -18.39 1.09 4.25
C ASP A 108 -17.20 0.78 5.18
N LEU A 109 -16.14 1.61 5.12
CA LEU A 109 -14.92 1.43 5.89
C LEU A 109 -15.17 1.55 7.40
N LYS A 110 -16.01 2.50 7.84
CA LYS A 110 -16.34 2.65 9.25
C LYS A 110 -17.08 1.42 9.79
N LYS A 111 -18.03 0.86 9.03
CA LYS A 111 -18.66 -0.42 9.37
C LYS A 111 -17.66 -1.58 9.38
N ALA A 112 -16.74 -1.64 8.43
CA ALA A 112 -15.68 -2.65 8.39
C ALA A 112 -14.78 -2.60 9.65
N LEU A 113 -14.57 -1.39 10.17
CA LEU A 113 -13.82 -1.11 11.41
C LEU A 113 -14.72 -1.10 12.66
N LYS A 114 -15.76 -1.93 12.69
CA LYS A 114 -16.66 -2.15 13.84
C LYS A 114 -17.26 -0.86 14.40
N GLY A 115 -17.54 0.11 13.55
CA GLY A 115 -18.16 1.38 13.94
C GLY A 115 -17.18 2.40 14.54
N CYS A 116 -15.87 2.26 14.31
CA CYS A 116 -14.85 3.20 14.78
C CYS A 116 -15.22 4.66 14.48
N ASN A 117 -15.17 5.52 15.49
CA ASN A 117 -15.54 6.94 15.39
C ASN A 117 -14.33 7.89 15.33
N ASP A 118 -13.09 7.38 15.39
CA ASP A 118 -11.88 8.21 15.27
C ASP A 118 -11.64 8.56 13.80
N GLN A 119 -12.09 9.76 13.40
CA GLN A 119 -11.98 10.25 12.02
C GLN A 119 -10.52 10.32 11.53
N LEU A 120 -9.57 10.59 12.43
CA LEU A 120 -8.16 10.65 12.06
C LEU A 120 -7.61 9.25 11.77
N PHE A 121 -8.10 8.22 12.47
CA PHE A 121 -7.76 6.84 12.15
C PHE A 121 -8.38 6.39 10.83
N LEU A 122 -9.65 6.72 10.59
CA LEU A 122 -10.33 6.42 9.33
C LEU A 122 -9.59 7.06 8.13
N ASP A 123 -9.22 8.34 8.24
CA ASP A 123 -8.41 9.03 7.23
C ASP A 123 -7.06 8.32 7.04
N PHE A 124 -6.34 8.00 8.12
CA PHE A 124 -5.06 7.30 8.05
C PHE A 124 -5.16 5.96 7.30
N ILE A 125 -6.15 5.12 7.66
CA ILE A 125 -6.37 3.83 7.00
C ILE A 125 -6.75 4.02 5.54
N SER A 126 -7.62 4.98 5.22
CA SER A 126 -8.02 5.25 3.83
C SER A 126 -6.81 5.62 2.95
N ARG A 127 -5.87 6.43 3.45
CA ARG A 127 -4.66 6.82 2.71
C ARG A 127 -3.63 5.69 2.58
N CYS A 128 -3.62 4.73 3.51
CA CYS A 128 -2.84 3.50 3.38
C CYS A 128 -3.44 2.55 2.34
N LEU A 129 -4.77 2.55 2.19
CA LEU A 129 -5.51 1.67 1.28
C LEU A 129 -5.83 2.33 -0.07
N GLU A 130 -5.09 3.37 -0.45
CA GLU A 130 -5.23 4.00 -1.76
C GLU A 130 -4.88 3.01 -2.88
N TRP A 131 -5.68 2.99 -3.95
CA TRP A 131 -5.50 2.09 -5.08
C TRP A 131 -4.21 2.38 -5.83
N ASP A 132 -3.97 3.66 -6.10
CA ASP A 132 -2.80 4.14 -6.82
C ASP A 132 -1.58 4.15 -5.87
N PRO A 133 -0.56 3.31 -6.10
CA PRO A 133 0.60 3.23 -5.21
C PRO A 133 1.40 4.54 -5.16
N GLU A 134 1.31 5.40 -6.17
CA GLU A 134 1.99 6.70 -6.18
C GLU A 134 1.28 7.75 -5.31
N LYS A 135 -0.04 7.59 -5.12
CA LYS A 135 -0.85 8.46 -4.25
C LYS A 135 -0.96 7.92 -2.82
N ARG A 136 -0.66 6.64 -2.63
CA ARG A 136 -0.68 5.99 -1.33
C ARG A 136 0.29 6.66 -0.36
N MET A 137 -0.17 6.85 0.88
CA MET A 137 0.62 7.53 1.91
C MET A 137 1.97 6.84 2.11
N THR A 138 3.04 7.63 2.13
CA THR A 138 4.40 7.14 2.41
C THR A 138 4.66 7.04 3.91
N PRO A 139 5.66 6.27 4.38
CA PRO A 139 6.00 6.19 5.80
C PRO A 139 6.31 7.55 6.43
N SER A 140 7.07 8.40 5.73
CA SER A 140 7.39 9.75 6.22
C SER A 140 6.14 10.64 6.33
N ALA A 141 5.18 10.52 5.41
CA ALA A 141 3.91 11.22 5.50
C ALA A 141 3.04 10.67 6.64
N ALA A 142 3.02 9.35 6.84
CA ALA A 142 2.31 8.69 7.93
C ALA A 142 2.77 9.19 9.31
N LEU A 143 4.08 9.30 9.55
CA LEU A 143 4.63 9.84 10.80
C LEU A 143 4.20 11.30 11.07
N ARG A 144 3.90 12.06 10.01
CA ARG A 144 3.40 13.44 10.13
C ARG A 144 1.88 13.53 10.20
N HIS A 145 1.17 12.42 10.02
CA HIS A 145 -0.29 12.38 10.04
C HIS A 145 -0.83 12.75 11.43
N ALA A 146 -1.94 13.50 11.47
CA ALA A 146 -2.53 13.98 12.72
C ALA A 146 -2.88 12.85 13.70
N TRP A 147 -3.29 11.68 13.19
CA TRP A 147 -3.56 10.49 14.00
C TRP A 147 -2.35 10.05 14.84
N LEU A 148 -1.16 9.96 14.23
CA LEU A 148 0.07 9.58 14.94
C LEU A 148 0.66 10.75 15.74
N ARG A 149 0.68 11.97 15.18
CA ARG A 149 1.23 13.15 15.87
C ARG A 149 0.50 13.49 17.17
N ARG A 150 -0.81 13.18 17.27
CA ARG A 150 -1.57 13.38 18.51
C ARG A 150 -1.23 12.34 19.58
N ARG A 151 -0.77 11.15 19.18
CA ARG A 151 -0.62 9.99 20.08
C ARG A 151 0.82 9.63 20.39
N LEU A 152 1.79 10.11 19.61
CA LEU A 152 3.22 9.95 19.91
C LEU A 152 3.70 11.09 20.82
N PRO A 153 4.44 10.79 21.90
CA PRO A 153 5.17 11.81 22.66
C PRO A 153 6.03 12.63 21.70
N ARG A 154 6.11 13.94 21.93
CA ARG A 154 7.15 14.72 21.25
C ARG A 154 8.50 14.11 21.66
N PRO A 155 9.46 13.95 20.73
CA PRO A 155 10.82 13.63 21.14
C PRO A 155 11.25 14.67 22.19
N PRO A 156 11.98 14.27 23.25
CA PRO A 156 12.61 15.22 24.15
C PRO A 156 13.30 16.28 23.27
N ASN A 157 12.96 17.54 23.50
CA ASN A 157 13.53 18.64 22.74
C ASN A 157 15.06 18.46 22.74
N ASP A 158 15.72 18.53 21.58
CA ASP A 158 17.19 18.62 21.50
C ASP A 158 17.63 19.95 22.12
N LYS A 159 17.56 20.02 23.44
CA LYS A 159 18.24 20.97 24.30
C LYS A 159 19.07 20.16 25.29
N CYS A 160 19.99 19.39 24.76
CA CYS A 160 21.24 19.01 25.42
C CYS A 160 22.29 19.31 24.33
N TYR A 161 23.32 20.12 24.50
CA TYR A 161 24.23 20.28 25.63
C TYR A 161 24.78 21.72 25.56
N GLU A 162 24.39 22.59 26.48
CA GLU A 162 25.20 23.80 26.69
C GLU A 162 26.34 23.37 27.62
N CYS A 163 27.50 23.18 27.00
CA CYS A 163 28.77 22.86 27.64
C CYS A 163 28.98 23.78 28.85
N ALA A 164 29.41 23.18 29.96
CA ALA A 164 29.79 23.86 31.19
C ALA A 164 30.70 25.08 30.89
N LYS A 165 30.13 26.29 30.96
CA LYS A 165 30.90 27.52 31.05
C LYS A 165 31.16 27.78 32.54
N LEU A 166 32.46 27.84 32.87
CA LEU A 166 33.02 28.25 34.15
C LEU A 166 32.43 29.59 34.66
N PRO A 167 32.50 29.86 35.97
CA PRO A 167 31.80 30.98 36.60
C PRO A 167 32.34 32.34 36.11
N SER A 168 31.40 33.25 35.87
CA SER A 168 31.64 34.64 35.47
C SER A 168 32.33 35.43 36.58
N SER A 169 33.38 36.15 36.20
CA SER A 169 34.01 37.19 37.00
C SER A 169 33.08 38.41 37.11
N THR A 170 32.90 38.83 38.36
CA THR A 170 32.75 40.18 38.92
C THR A 170 32.14 41.31 38.07
N ILE A 171 31.03 41.81 38.63
CA ILE A 171 30.34 43.10 38.46
C ILE A 171 31.27 44.29 38.21
N ILE A 172 30.96 45.11 37.18
CA ILE A 172 31.01 46.58 37.26
C ILE A 172 29.81 47.19 36.52
N THR A 173 29.18 48.13 37.22
CA THR A 173 27.99 48.95 36.95
C THR A 173 28.28 50.17 36.06
N SER A 174 27.33 50.56 35.19
CA SER A 174 27.01 51.96 34.80
C SER A 174 25.89 51.95 33.73
N THR A 175 24.65 52.38 34.03
CA THR A 175 24.04 53.72 33.75
C THR A 175 24.30 54.26 32.33
N CYS A 176 23.35 54.76 31.52
CA CYS A 176 21.95 55.18 31.72
C CYS A 176 21.30 55.62 30.37
N SER A 177 19.96 55.62 30.35
CA SER A 177 19.06 56.59 29.68
C SER A 177 18.77 56.57 28.17
N SER A 178 17.47 56.38 27.87
CA SER A 178 16.61 57.12 26.91
C SER A 178 16.89 56.94 25.40
N SER A 179 15.95 56.90 24.46
CA SER A 179 14.49 56.93 24.41
C SER A 179 14.09 56.79 22.93
N THR A 180 12.84 56.34 22.69
CA THR A 180 11.95 56.76 21.58
C THR A 180 12.17 56.33 20.11
N THR A 181 11.05 55.81 19.59
CA THR A 181 10.38 56.10 18.30
C THR A 181 10.68 55.28 17.03
N LYS A 182 9.65 54.49 16.70
CA LYS A 182 8.85 54.45 15.45
C LYS A 182 9.51 54.10 14.10
N THR A 183 8.71 53.27 13.41
CA THR A 183 8.32 53.29 11.98
C THR A 183 9.15 52.56 10.91
N SER A 184 8.38 51.74 10.17
CA SER A 184 8.37 51.57 8.71
C SER A 184 9.17 50.43 8.08
N ALA A 185 8.37 49.49 7.58
CA ALA A 185 8.51 48.65 6.41
C ALA A 185 9.61 49.02 5.40
N VAL A 186 10.38 48.01 4.99
CA VAL A 186 10.86 47.88 3.60
C VAL A 186 10.84 46.40 3.19
N VAL A 187 10.13 46.17 2.10
CA VAL A 187 10.13 44.96 1.26
C VAL A 187 11.54 44.71 0.75
N ASN A 188 12.04 43.47 0.82
CA ASN A 188 13.01 43.01 -0.17
C ASN A 188 12.75 41.56 -0.58
N LYS A 189 12.41 41.44 -1.85
CA LYS A 189 12.29 40.24 -2.66
C LYS A 189 13.71 39.87 -3.12
N ALA A 190 14.14 38.65 -2.84
CA ALA A 190 15.32 38.07 -3.49
C ALA A 190 14.97 36.65 -3.94
N SER A 191 15.24 36.39 -5.21
CA SER A 191 14.95 35.15 -5.93
C SER A 191 16.27 34.49 -6.34
N ILE A 192 16.19 33.16 -6.56
CA ILE A 192 17.06 32.29 -7.39
C ILE A 192 18.36 31.77 -6.71
N PRO A 193 18.92 30.56 -7.01
CA PRO A 193 18.49 29.50 -7.95
C PRO A 193 18.37 28.07 -7.39
N SER A 194 17.70 27.24 -8.21
CA SER A 194 17.74 25.78 -8.27
C SER A 194 19.15 25.18 -8.34
N ALA A 195 19.36 24.08 -7.61
CA ALA A 195 20.48 23.17 -7.81
C ALA A 195 19.98 21.86 -8.43
N THR A 196 20.39 21.66 -9.68
CA THR A 196 20.26 20.43 -10.46
C THR A 196 21.22 19.39 -9.88
N TYR A 197 20.72 18.26 -9.38
CA TYR A 197 21.56 17.09 -9.09
C TYR A 197 21.33 16.01 -10.15
N THR A 198 22.23 16.00 -11.13
CA THR A 198 22.51 14.83 -11.96
C THR A 198 23.21 13.79 -11.09
N ASN A 199 22.73 12.54 -11.07
CA ASN A 199 23.54 11.44 -10.57
C ASN A 199 23.68 10.36 -11.64
N SER A 200 24.93 10.15 -12.00
CA SER A 200 25.45 9.26 -13.01
C SER A 200 25.40 7.81 -12.57
N LYS A 201 24.79 7.00 -13.44
CA LYS A 201 25.08 5.62 -13.80
C LYS A 201 26.41 5.05 -13.23
N LEU A 202 26.31 4.09 -12.32
CA LEU A 202 27.38 3.14 -12.01
C LEU A 202 26.88 1.73 -12.34
N ARG A 203 27.52 1.17 -13.37
CA ARG A 203 27.30 -0.15 -13.97
C ARG A 203 28.36 -1.08 -13.36
N GLY A 204 27.94 -2.00 -12.50
CA GLY A 204 28.78 -3.12 -12.05
C GLY A 204 28.45 -4.35 -12.89
N GLN A 205 29.32 -4.68 -13.84
CA GLN A 205 29.40 -6.01 -14.44
C GLN A 205 30.32 -6.86 -13.58
N VAL A 206 29.90 -8.07 -13.23
CA VAL A 206 30.82 -9.17 -12.89
C VAL A 206 30.42 -10.37 -13.74
N SER A 207 31.38 -10.82 -14.53
CA SER A 207 31.33 -11.96 -15.44
C SER A 207 31.88 -13.22 -14.76
N SER A 208 31.19 -14.34 -15.04
CA SER A 208 31.69 -15.71 -15.23
C SER A 208 32.82 -16.28 -14.34
N SER A 209 32.53 -17.41 -13.68
CA SER A 209 33.44 -18.55 -13.72
C SER A 209 32.63 -19.84 -13.86
N SER A 210 32.93 -20.53 -14.94
CA SER A 210 32.55 -21.91 -15.24
C SER A 210 33.26 -22.86 -14.28
N ASP A 211 32.62 -23.98 -13.93
CA ASP A 211 33.33 -25.24 -13.73
C ASP A 211 32.45 -26.40 -14.20
N GLU A 212 33.03 -27.15 -15.13
CA GLU A 212 32.45 -28.28 -15.84
C GLU A 212 33.40 -29.47 -15.65
N ARG A 213 32.90 -30.58 -15.10
CA ARG A 213 33.42 -31.95 -15.33
C ARG A 213 32.36 -32.95 -14.88
N SER A 214 31.62 -33.56 -15.82
CA SER A 214 31.90 -34.89 -16.46
C SER A 214 31.81 -36.05 -15.48
N ARG A 215 31.28 -37.24 -15.74
CA ARG A 215 30.67 -38.03 -16.84
C ARG A 215 30.23 -39.34 -16.11
N HIS A 216 29.18 -40.10 -16.41
CA HIS A 216 28.87 -41.00 -17.55
C HIS A 216 27.46 -41.57 -17.23
N ASN A 217 26.44 -41.57 -18.10
CA ASN A 217 26.20 -42.40 -19.29
C ASN A 217 25.97 -43.91 -19.00
N LEU A 218 24.73 -44.43 -19.11
CA LEU A 218 24.23 -45.33 -20.18
C LEU A 218 22.94 -46.12 -19.80
N ASN A 219 22.10 -46.35 -20.82
CA ASN A 219 21.10 -47.42 -21.04
C ASN A 219 19.73 -47.30 -20.31
N ASN A 220 18.61 -47.00 -20.98
CA ASN A 220 17.88 -47.70 -22.06
C ASN A 220 17.45 -49.12 -21.70
N CYS A 221 16.14 -49.35 -21.49
CA CYS A 221 15.39 -50.44 -22.13
C CYS A 221 13.88 -50.37 -21.85
N ASN A 222 13.14 -50.64 -22.92
CA ASN A 222 11.69 -50.72 -23.09
C ASN A 222 11.02 -51.95 -22.41
N ASN A 223 9.68 -51.93 -22.47
CA ASN A 223 8.70 -53.04 -22.40
C ASN A 223 8.33 -53.52 -20.98
N LYS A 224 7.10 -53.92 -20.64
CA LYS A 224 5.95 -54.40 -21.42
C LYS A 224 4.69 -54.42 -20.51
N LEU A 225 3.50 -54.28 -21.09
CA LEU A 225 2.22 -54.71 -20.47
C LEU A 225 2.23 -56.23 -20.18
N PRO A 226 1.29 -56.70 -19.33
CA PRO A 226 0.22 -57.51 -19.91
C PRO A 226 -1.20 -57.20 -19.40
N ASN A 227 -2.13 -57.57 -20.26
CA ASN A 227 -3.58 -57.65 -20.16
C ASN A 227 -3.94 -59.10 -19.81
N ILE A 228 -4.81 -59.39 -18.81
CA ILE A 228 -5.57 -60.66 -18.74
C ILE A 228 -6.96 -60.41 -18.14
N GLN A 229 -7.94 -61.02 -18.80
CA GLN A 229 -9.39 -61.03 -18.65
C GLN A 229 -9.90 -61.98 -17.55
N GLY A 230 -11.16 -61.75 -17.15
CA GLY A 230 -12.19 -62.79 -16.97
C GLY A 230 -12.57 -63.14 -15.52
N VAL A 231 -13.78 -63.61 -15.17
CA VAL A 231 -15.06 -63.90 -15.87
C VAL A 231 -16.08 -64.19 -14.73
N GLN A 232 -17.34 -63.74 -14.93
CA GLN A 232 -18.67 -64.23 -14.45
C GLN A 232 -18.93 -64.76 -13.02
N GLY A 233 -20.13 -64.42 -12.51
CA GLY A 233 -21.07 -65.44 -12.07
C GLY A 233 -22.02 -65.08 -10.91
N SER A 234 -23.33 -65.13 -11.23
CA SER A 234 -24.54 -65.20 -10.37
C SER A 234 -25.24 -63.88 -10.06
#